data_AF-A0A3G8EVI0-F1
#
_entry.id   AF-A0A3G8EVI0-F1
#
_cell.length_a   1.000
_cell.length_b   1.000
_cell.length_c   1.000
_cell.angle_alpha   90.00
_cell.angle_beta   90.00
_cell.angle_gamma   90.00
#
_symmetry.space_group_name_H-M   'P 1'
#
loop_
_entity.id
_entity.type
_entity.pdbx_description
1 polymer ?
#
loop_
_entity_poly.entity_id
_entity_poly.type
_entity_poly.pdbx_seq_one_letter_code
_entity_poly.pdbx_strand_id
1 'polypeptide(L)'
;MKSGEIKNETVDCRKTRSRERYRESAGRQLHPARRLCRIGDRYRELLRRPRAGNGAPETINPAYATWSLDTLPLKLYPVQLQPKASVAKQANTLVKLIRRPDIKMVVHCGDPDDEGQLLVDEVLEFAGNTAPVKRALINDNTAPAVKKAINSLRDNSDFRGMYLKALMRSAGDAIFGFSMSRCYTLKARDKGYKGTISVGRVQTPVLGMIVRRWRDNQAHSEAFYYQLAGQFISGTDVVCARWQTSEYAPVDDKKRLTDKAWGKDSRGLWPENRPACSRPPPTGEKPLPHRCRLTCCASRCI
;
A
#
# COMPACT_ATOMS: atom_id res chain seq x y z
N MET A 1 -39.95 -51.59 27.85
CA MET A 1 -40.92 -50.60 27.34
C MET A 1 -40.79 -49.31 28.15
N LYS A 2 -40.23 -48.26 27.55
CA LYS A 2 -40.86 -46.93 27.48
C LYS A 2 -39.96 -46.00 26.68
N SER A 3 -40.52 -45.64 25.54
CA SER A 3 -40.20 -44.55 24.64
C SER A 3 -40.14 -43.20 25.36
N GLY A 4 -39.27 -42.31 24.87
CA GLY A 4 -39.25 -40.88 25.20
C GLY A 4 -38.29 -40.17 24.24
N GLU A 5 -38.76 -39.84 23.03
CA GLU A 5 -39.15 -38.47 22.63
C GLU A 5 -37.98 -37.49 22.59
N ILE A 6 -37.39 -37.32 21.41
CA ILE A 6 -36.41 -36.28 21.09
C ILE A 6 -37.19 -34.99 20.86
N LYS A 7 -37.14 -34.06 21.81
CA LYS A 7 -37.57 -32.68 21.59
C LYS A 7 -36.48 -31.94 20.83
N ASN A 8 -36.81 -31.51 19.61
CA ASN A 8 -36.04 -30.54 18.85
C ASN A 8 -36.22 -29.16 19.49
N GLU A 9 -35.18 -28.61 20.10
CA GLU A 9 -35.08 -27.18 20.35
C GLU A 9 -34.02 -26.58 19.42
N THR A 10 -34.52 -25.80 18.46
CA THR A 10 -33.74 -24.99 17.54
C THR A 10 -33.21 -23.78 18.31
N VAL A 11 -31.88 -23.66 18.47
CA VAL A 11 -31.24 -22.41 18.88
C VAL A 11 -30.31 -21.95 17.75
N ASP A 12 -30.69 -20.81 17.17
CA ASP A 12 -30.02 -20.12 16.09
C ASP A 12 -28.69 -19.46 16.53
N CYS A 13 -27.85 -19.29 15.52
CA CYS A 13 -26.81 -18.29 15.35
C CYS A 13 -25.40 -18.57 15.89
N ARG A 14 -24.52 -18.81 14.90
CA ARG A 14 -23.24 -18.11 14.73
C ARG A 14 -22.39 -18.00 16.01
N LYS A 15 -21.64 -19.05 16.34
CA LYS A 15 -20.32 -18.90 16.99
C LYS A 15 -19.56 -20.24 17.06
N THR A 16 -18.37 -20.22 16.48
CA THR A 16 -17.15 -20.89 16.97
C THR A 16 -17.28 -22.37 17.40
N ARG A 17 -17.11 -23.33 16.47
CA ARG A 17 -16.59 -24.67 16.85
C ARG A 17 -16.05 -25.58 15.74
N SER A 18 -15.83 -25.08 14.51
CA SER A 18 -15.33 -25.92 13.40
C SER A 18 -13.82 -25.82 13.12
N ARG A 19 -13.07 -24.89 13.76
CA ARG A 19 -11.61 -24.75 13.56
C ARG A 19 -10.72 -25.56 14.53
N GLU A 20 -11.27 -26.11 15.61
CA GLU A 20 -10.50 -26.91 16.57
C GLU A 20 -10.25 -28.34 16.09
N ARG A 21 -11.21 -28.95 15.37
CA ARG A 21 -11.05 -30.32 14.87
C ARG A 21 -9.98 -30.51 13.78
N TYR A 22 -9.61 -29.44 13.07
CA TYR A 22 -8.52 -29.49 12.08
C TYR A 22 -7.12 -29.31 12.69
N ARG A 23 -7.01 -28.93 13.97
CA ARG A 23 -5.73 -28.80 14.68
C ARG A 23 -5.24 -30.11 15.29
N GLU A 24 -6.14 -31.02 15.66
CA GLU A 24 -5.77 -32.30 16.27
C GLU A 24 -5.29 -33.35 15.25
N SER A 25 -5.80 -33.32 14.01
CA SER A 25 -5.40 -34.28 12.97
C SER A 25 -4.04 -33.95 12.31
N ALA A 26 -3.64 -32.68 12.28
CA ALA A 26 -2.33 -32.26 11.75
C ALA A 26 -1.17 -32.37 12.76
N GLY A 27 -1.47 -32.71 14.03
CA GLY A 27 -0.49 -32.78 15.12
C GLY A 27 0.21 -34.13 15.30
N ARG A 28 -0.18 -35.18 14.57
CA ARG A 28 0.25 -36.56 14.86
C ARG A 28 1.36 -37.15 13.97
N GLN A 29 1.93 -36.35 13.05
CA GLN A 29 3.04 -36.76 12.17
C GLN A 29 4.17 -35.72 12.12
N LEU A 30 4.66 -35.30 13.29
CA LEU A 30 5.91 -34.54 13.38
C LEU A 30 6.91 -35.37 14.19
N HIS A 31 8.03 -35.73 13.54
CA HIS A 31 9.18 -36.43 14.12
C HIS A 31 9.52 -35.93 15.54
N PRO A 32 9.75 -36.83 16.51
CA PRO A 32 10.15 -36.46 17.86
C PRO A 32 11.64 -36.10 17.87
N ALA A 33 12.02 -34.83 17.69
CA ALA A 33 13.35 -34.28 18.13
C ALA A 33 13.66 -32.80 17.75
N ARG A 34 12.75 -31.97 17.22
CA ARG A 34 13.11 -30.57 16.88
C ARG A 34 12.18 -29.55 17.54
N ARG A 35 12.63 -28.98 18.67
CA ARG A 35 12.01 -27.79 19.29
C ARG A 35 12.29 -26.58 18.41
N LEU A 36 11.36 -26.31 17.48
CA LEU A 36 11.37 -25.15 16.60
C LEU A 36 10.48 -24.06 17.18
N CYS A 37 10.99 -22.82 17.26
CA CYS A 37 10.15 -21.64 17.47
C CYS A 37 9.76 -21.04 16.12
N ARG A 38 8.46 -20.78 15.90
CA ARG A 38 7.93 -20.19 14.66
C ARG A 38 7.37 -18.79 14.97
N ILE A 39 7.83 -17.78 14.25
CA ILE A 39 7.38 -16.39 14.40
C ILE A 39 6.70 -15.98 13.10
N GLY A 40 5.39 -15.69 13.13
CA GLY A 40 4.61 -15.29 11.94
C GLY A 40 3.92 -13.93 12.10
N ASP A 41 3.17 -13.50 11.08
CA ASP A 41 2.66 -12.12 10.91
C ASP A 41 1.62 -11.62 11.92
N ARG A 42 1.20 -12.43 12.89
CA ARG A 42 0.29 -11.99 13.98
C ARG A 42 0.89 -10.93 14.90
N TYR A 43 2.08 -10.45 14.58
CA TYR A 43 2.92 -9.60 15.38
C TYR A 43 3.28 -8.29 14.65
N ARG A 44 2.48 -7.88 13.65
CA ARG A 44 2.69 -6.71 12.78
C ARG A 44 3.01 -5.38 13.49
N GLU A 45 2.78 -5.30 14.80
CA GLU A 45 2.98 -4.08 15.60
C GLU A 45 3.87 -4.24 16.85
N LEU A 46 4.59 -5.36 17.03
CA LEU A 46 5.28 -5.66 18.30
C LEU A 46 6.36 -4.65 18.70
N LEU A 47 7.21 -4.30 17.75
CA LEU A 47 8.26 -3.30 17.90
C LEU A 47 7.98 -2.17 16.92
N ARG A 48 8.10 -0.93 17.39
CA ARG A 48 8.01 0.23 16.52
C ARG A 48 9.26 1.06 16.71
N ARG A 49 9.90 1.39 15.59
CA ARG A 49 10.82 2.52 15.52
C ARG A 49 10.10 3.83 15.80
N PRO A 50 10.83 4.95 15.91
CA PRO A 50 10.29 6.29 15.68
C PRO A 50 9.50 6.41 14.35
N ARG A 51 8.29 5.90 14.29
CA ARG A 51 7.20 6.33 13.40
C ARG A 51 6.21 7.04 14.31
N ALA A 52 5.63 8.14 13.83
CA ALA A 52 4.70 8.98 14.58
C ALA A 52 3.79 8.14 15.51
N GLY A 53 4.04 8.24 16.82
CA GLY A 53 3.31 7.52 17.85
C GLY A 53 3.99 6.27 18.44
N ASN A 54 5.28 6.33 18.84
CA ASN A 54 5.79 5.82 20.14
C ASN A 54 7.31 5.57 20.23
N GLY A 55 8.12 5.96 19.22
CA GLY A 55 9.55 6.21 19.39
C GLY A 55 9.80 7.70 19.24
N ALA A 56 9.35 8.49 20.21
CA ALA A 56 9.39 9.94 20.05
C ALA A 56 10.85 10.44 20.18
N PRO A 57 11.31 11.46 19.44
CA PRO A 57 12.71 11.88 19.46
C PRO A 57 13.28 12.11 20.87
N GLU A 58 12.45 12.56 21.80
CA GLU A 58 12.77 12.72 23.23
C GLU A 58 13.28 11.45 23.93
N THR A 59 12.91 10.25 23.46
CA THR A 59 13.41 8.98 24.04
C THR A 59 14.86 8.69 23.64
N ILE A 60 15.31 9.25 22.51
CA ILE A 60 16.70 9.10 22.03
C ILE A 60 17.58 10.18 22.65
N ASN A 61 17.09 11.42 22.68
CA ASN A 61 17.75 12.53 23.35
C ASN A 61 16.71 13.41 24.05
N PRO A 62 16.74 13.54 25.39
CA PRO A 62 15.81 14.38 26.14
C PRO A 62 15.74 15.83 25.65
N ALA A 63 16.83 16.37 25.08
CA ALA A 63 16.86 17.71 24.50
C ALA A 63 15.86 17.88 23.32
N TYR A 64 15.48 16.79 22.65
CA TYR A 64 14.48 16.82 21.58
C TYR A 64 13.04 16.95 22.07
N ALA A 65 12.77 16.96 23.38
CA ALA A 65 11.44 17.25 23.91
C ALA A 65 11.02 18.69 23.58
N THR A 66 11.95 19.64 23.70
CA THR A 66 11.73 21.03 23.32
C THR A 66 12.04 21.20 21.83
N TRP A 67 11.10 21.78 21.07
CA TRP A 67 11.27 21.97 19.64
C TRP A 67 12.07 23.27 19.39
N SER A 68 13.28 23.14 18.86
CA SER A 68 14.11 24.28 18.42
C SER A 68 14.65 24.03 17.01
N LEU A 69 14.82 25.10 16.22
CA LEU A 69 15.46 25.03 14.92
C LEU A 69 16.93 24.61 15.01
N ASP A 70 17.61 24.94 16.10
CA ASP A 70 19.05 24.64 16.30
C ASP A 70 19.32 23.15 16.48
N THR A 71 18.28 22.38 16.85
CA THR A 71 18.35 20.92 17.02
C THR A 71 18.12 20.16 15.72
N LEU A 72 17.82 20.86 14.61
CA LEU A 72 17.52 20.26 13.32
C LEU A 72 18.75 20.24 12.41
N PRO A 73 18.95 19.20 11.58
CA PRO A 73 18.13 17.98 11.49
C PRO A 73 18.34 17.04 12.68
N LEU A 74 17.29 16.32 13.08
CA LEU A 74 17.36 15.41 14.22
C LEU A 74 18.30 14.23 13.92
N LYS A 75 19.25 14.00 14.82
CA LYS A 75 20.11 12.81 14.79
C LYS A 75 19.43 11.69 15.58
N LEU A 76 18.79 10.75 14.88
CA LEU A 76 18.01 9.65 15.45
C LEU A 76 18.76 8.30 15.47
N TYR A 77 20.10 8.34 15.37
CA TYR A 77 20.95 7.15 15.41
C TYR A 77 21.77 7.09 16.70
N PRO A 78 22.01 5.89 17.28
CA PRO A 78 21.56 4.57 16.81
C PRO A 78 20.03 4.37 16.97
N VAL A 79 19.45 3.53 16.11
CA VAL A 79 18.00 3.24 16.15
C VAL A 79 17.70 2.44 17.41
N GLN A 80 16.99 3.05 18.36
CA GLN A 80 16.51 2.35 19.54
C GLN A 80 15.14 1.73 19.24
N LEU A 81 15.02 0.42 19.43
CA LEU A 81 13.76 -0.31 19.32
C LEU A 81 13.04 -0.26 20.67
N GLN A 82 11.76 0.14 20.66
CA GLN A 82 10.91 0.13 21.83
C GLN A 82 9.62 -0.65 21.55
N PRO A 83 9.18 -1.52 22.47
CA PRO A 83 7.91 -2.19 22.33
C PRO A 83 6.78 -1.17 22.45
N LYS A 84 5.81 -1.26 21.54
CA LYS A 84 4.61 -0.42 21.61
C LYS A 84 3.81 -0.83 22.86
N ALA A 85 3.45 0.14 23.70
CA ALA A 85 2.78 -0.09 24.99
C ALA A 85 1.56 -1.04 24.88
N SER A 86 0.75 -0.88 23.83
CA SER A 86 -0.45 -1.70 23.60
C SER A 86 -0.18 -3.19 23.37
N VAL A 87 1.03 -3.57 22.95
CA VAL A 87 1.41 -4.95 22.61
C VAL A 87 2.63 -5.44 23.40
N ALA A 88 3.04 -4.69 24.43
CA ALA A 88 4.19 -5.03 25.27
C ALA A 88 4.08 -6.44 25.88
N LYS A 89 2.88 -6.88 26.27
CA LYS A 89 2.64 -8.24 26.78
C LYS A 89 3.04 -9.31 25.76
N GLN A 90 2.64 -9.14 24.50
CA GLN A 90 2.95 -10.09 23.43
C GLN A 90 4.43 -10.06 23.06
N ALA A 91 5.04 -8.87 23.00
CA ALA A 91 6.47 -8.70 22.78
C ALA A 91 7.29 -9.43 23.87
N ASN A 92 6.91 -9.24 25.13
CA ASN A 92 7.56 -9.91 26.26
C ASN A 92 7.41 -11.43 26.22
N THR A 93 6.23 -11.95 25.85
CA THR A 93 6.06 -13.40 25.64
C THR A 93 6.98 -13.92 24.55
N LEU A 94 7.11 -13.19 23.43
CA LEU A 94 7.94 -13.61 22.31
C LEU A 94 9.43 -13.58 22.67
N VAL A 95 9.90 -12.52 23.33
CA VAL A 95 11.29 -12.43 23.86
C VAL A 95 11.58 -13.57 24.82
N LYS A 96 10.65 -13.87 25.75
CA LYS A 96 10.79 -15.02 26.65
C LYS A 96 10.88 -16.32 25.90
N LEU A 97 10.05 -16.53 24.87
CA LEU A 97 10.11 -17.73 24.05
C LEU A 97 11.46 -17.84 23.35
N ILE A 98 11.88 -16.81 22.62
CA ILE A 98 13.15 -16.79 21.87
C ILE A 98 14.36 -17.09 22.75
N ARG A 99 14.40 -16.54 23.97
CA ARG A 99 15.52 -16.72 24.92
C ARG A 99 15.54 -18.08 25.62
N ARG A 100 14.57 -18.96 25.37
CA ARG A 100 14.57 -20.27 26.03
C ARG A 100 15.76 -21.11 25.56
N PRO A 101 16.51 -21.74 26.48
CA PRO A 101 17.71 -22.51 26.14
C PRO A 101 17.40 -23.80 25.36
N ASP A 102 16.15 -24.28 25.38
CA ASP A 102 15.76 -25.51 24.67
C ASP A 102 15.47 -25.29 23.18
N ILE A 103 15.50 -24.05 22.69
CA ILE A 103 15.32 -23.73 21.28
C ILE A 103 16.63 -23.93 20.52
N LYS A 104 16.59 -24.82 19.52
CA LYS A 104 17.74 -25.09 18.65
C LYS A 104 17.77 -24.21 17.40
N MET A 105 16.63 -23.67 17.00
CA MET A 105 16.46 -22.92 15.75
C MET A 105 15.18 -22.10 15.77
N VAL A 106 15.23 -20.92 15.15
CA VAL A 106 14.07 -20.06 14.91
C VAL A 106 13.70 -20.09 13.43
N VAL A 107 12.41 -20.18 13.13
CA VAL A 107 11.90 -20.02 11.76
C VAL A 107 11.15 -18.70 11.65
N HIS A 108 11.69 -17.81 10.81
CA HIS A 108 11.10 -16.57 10.38
C HIS A 108 10.01 -16.85 9.34
N CYS A 109 8.76 -16.63 9.71
CA CYS A 109 7.57 -16.83 8.87
C CYS A 109 6.83 -15.52 8.55
N GLY A 110 7.48 -14.36 8.63
CA GLY A 110 6.86 -13.10 8.21
C GLY A 110 6.49 -13.05 6.72
N ASP A 111 5.68 -12.09 6.33
CA ASP A 111 5.25 -11.85 4.95
C ASP A 111 6.48 -11.80 4.00
N PRO A 112 6.39 -12.33 2.78
CA PRO A 112 7.50 -12.38 1.82
C PRO A 112 7.76 -11.03 1.14
N ASP A 113 7.84 -9.95 1.94
CA ASP A 113 8.11 -8.59 1.51
C ASP A 113 9.12 -7.87 2.44
N ASP A 114 9.46 -6.63 2.09
CA ASP A 114 10.49 -5.84 2.79
C ASP A 114 10.08 -5.55 4.26
N GLU A 115 8.79 -5.32 4.53
CA GLU A 115 8.28 -5.01 5.88
C GLU A 115 8.20 -6.28 6.75
N GLY A 116 7.77 -7.41 6.17
CA GLY A 116 7.72 -8.70 6.83
C GLY A 116 9.10 -9.21 7.25
N GLN A 117 10.12 -8.97 6.40
CA GLN A 117 11.52 -9.25 6.75
C GLN A 117 12.00 -8.34 7.89
N LEU A 118 11.78 -7.02 7.77
CA LEU A 118 12.16 -6.04 8.78
C LEU A 118 11.61 -6.40 10.16
N LEU A 119 10.32 -6.74 10.21
CA LEU A 119 9.59 -6.88 11.45
C LEU A 119 10.13 -8.01 12.34
N VAL A 120 10.32 -9.19 11.76
CA VAL A 120 10.74 -10.36 12.55
C VAL A 120 12.21 -10.22 12.91
N ASP A 121 13.05 -9.71 12.00
CA ASP A 121 14.46 -9.46 12.28
C ASP A 121 14.66 -8.45 13.41
N GLU A 122 13.86 -7.37 13.47
CA GLU A 122 13.88 -6.43 14.60
C GLU A 122 13.55 -7.09 15.93
N VAL A 123 12.59 -8.01 15.94
CA VAL A 123 12.23 -8.76 17.14
C VAL A 123 13.36 -9.69 17.58
N LEU A 124 14.02 -10.34 16.63
CA LEU A 124 15.16 -11.21 16.91
C LEU A 124 16.35 -10.42 17.44
N GLU A 125 16.62 -9.24 16.87
CA GLU A 125 17.66 -8.32 17.32
C GLU A 125 17.36 -7.77 18.71
N PHE A 126 16.13 -7.29 18.96
CA PHE A 126 15.70 -6.82 20.28
C PHE A 126 15.73 -7.93 21.35
N ALA A 127 15.37 -9.17 20.97
CA ALA A 127 15.44 -10.30 21.88
C ALA A 127 16.88 -10.75 22.18
N GLY A 128 17.87 -10.34 21.38
CA GLY A 128 19.25 -10.80 21.48
C GLY A 128 19.39 -12.27 21.08
N ASN A 129 18.67 -12.70 20.04
CA ASN A 129 18.68 -14.09 19.59
C ASN A 129 20.07 -14.55 19.12
N THR A 130 20.56 -15.65 19.66
CA THR A 130 21.81 -16.31 19.24
C THR A 130 21.58 -17.61 18.46
N ALA A 131 20.34 -18.14 18.45
CA ALA A 131 20.01 -19.37 17.75
C ALA A 131 20.00 -19.16 16.22
N PRO A 132 20.34 -20.19 15.42
CA PRO A 132 20.29 -20.09 13.97
C PRO A 132 18.87 -19.81 13.48
N VAL A 133 18.76 -18.91 12.49
CA VAL A 133 17.48 -18.44 11.94
C VAL A 133 17.31 -18.93 10.52
N LYS A 134 16.16 -19.56 10.24
CA LYS A 134 15.75 -19.96 8.88
C LYS A 134 14.55 -19.17 8.43
N ARG A 135 14.44 -18.93 7.12
CA ARG A 135 13.35 -18.18 6.49
C ARG A 135 12.39 -19.12 5.76
N ALA A 136 11.10 -19.03 6.08
CA ALA A 136 10.01 -19.69 5.35
C ALA A 136 9.26 -18.66 4.49
N LEU A 137 9.23 -18.83 3.17
CA LEU A 137 8.54 -17.93 2.25
C LEU A 137 7.14 -18.47 1.95
N ILE A 138 6.12 -17.85 2.56
CA ILE A 138 4.72 -18.26 2.43
C ILE A 138 3.98 -17.19 1.62
N ASN A 139 3.70 -17.49 0.35
CA ASN A 139 2.93 -16.60 -0.53
C ASN A 139 1.43 -16.89 -0.49
N ASP A 140 1.06 -18.08 0.00
CA ASP A 140 -0.31 -18.57 0.05
C ASP A 140 -0.52 -19.33 1.37
N ASN A 141 -1.65 -19.05 2.03
CA ASN A 141 -2.03 -19.62 3.31
C ASN A 141 -2.69 -21.01 3.18
N THR A 142 -2.79 -21.57 1.97
CA THR A 142 -3.24 -22.95 1.78
C THR A 142 -2.29 -23.96 2.42
N ALA A 143 -2.85 -25.03 3.00
CA ALA A 143 -2.06 -26.04 3.70
C ALA A 143 -0.94 -26.68 2.85
N PRO A 144 -1.14 -26.98 1.55
CA PRO A 144 -0.07 -27.47 0.68
C PRO A 144 1.07 -26.46 0.50
N ALA A 145 0.76 -25.18 0.29
CA ALA A 145 1.75 -24.12 0.11
C ALA A 145 2.60 -23.92 1.37
N VAL A 146 1.95 -23.90 2.55
CA VAL A 146 2.64 -23.79 3.84
C VAL A 146 3.55 -24.99 4.10
N LYS A 147 3.08 -26.22 3.84
CA LYS A 147 3.92 -27.43 3.97
C LYS A 147 5.14 -27.38 3.06
N LYS A 148 4.95 -26.96 1.81
CA LYS A 148 6.05 -26.77 0.85
C LYS A 148 7.07 -25.76 1.38
N ALA A 149 6.62 -24.60 1.85
CA ALA A 149 7.48 -23.56 2.40
C ALA A 149 8.28 -23.99 3.64
N ILE A 150 7.67 -24.79 4.52
CA ILE A 150 8.34 -25.35 5.71
C ILE A 150 9.38 -26.42 5.33
N ASN A 151 9.17 -27.14 4.23
CA ASN A 151 10.14 -28.12 3.75
C ASN A 151 11.29 -27.47 2.95
N SER A 152 11.08 -26.27 2.40
CA SER A 152 12.07 -25.52 1.62
C SER A 152 12.59 -24.29 2.36
N LEU A 153 13.09 -24.48 3.59
CA LEU A 153 13.65 -23.40 4.39
C LEU A 153 14.97 -22.88 3.81
N ARG A 154 15.12 -21.55 3.80
CA ARG A 154 16.37 -20.87 3.41
C ARG A 154 17.07 -20.30 4.62
N ASP A 155 18.35 -19.97 4.47
CA ASP A 155 19.04 -19.21 5.50
C ASP A 155 18.51 -17.78 5.57
N ASN A 156 18.33 -17.24 6.78
CA ASN A 156 17.89 -15.86 6.92
C ASN A 156 18.98 -14.85 6.51
N SER A 157 20.26 -15.26 6.52
CA SER A 157 21.37 -14.42 6.05
C SER A 157 21.21 -13.98 4.59
N ASP A 158 20.61 -14.83 3.75
CA ASP A 158 20.33 -14.54 2.34
C ASP A 158 19.45 -13.28 2.16
N PHE A 159 18.64 -12.95 3.17
CA PHE A 159 17.68 -11.86 3.15
C PHE A 159 18.20 -10.61 3.89
N ARG A 160 19.47 -10.59 4.30
CA ARG A 160 20.06 -9.44 5.00
C ARG A 160 19.96 -8.14 4.19
N GLY A 161 20.12 -8.22 2.87
CA GLY A 161 19.94 -7.05 1.99
C GLY A 161 18.52 -6.47 2.02
N MET A 162 17.51 -7.34 2.10
CA MET A 162 16.09 -6.97 2.18
C MET A 162 15.79 -6.27 3.52
N TYR A 163 16.30 -6.84 4.62
CA TYR A 163 16.25 -6.22 5.94
C TYR A 163 16.92 -4.84 5.95
N LEU A 164 18.16 -4.72 5.46
CA LEU A 164 18.91 -3.47 5.44
C LEU A 164 18.19 -2.39 4.64
N LYS A 165 17.65 -2.73 3.46
CA LYS A 165 16.85 -1.83 2.63
C LYS A 165 15.64 -1.29 3.39
N ALA A 166 14.88 -2.16 4.04
CA ALA A 166 13.70 -1.78 4.81
C ALA A 166 14.06 -0.93 6.04
N LEU A 167 15.12 -1.30 6.76
CA LEU A 167 15.69 -0.55 7.88
C LEU A 167 16.09 0.87 7.46
N MET A 168 16.80 1.02 6.35
CA MET A 168 17.22 2.33 5.85
C MET A 168 16.04 3.20 5.43
N ARG A 169 15.04 2.62 4.75
CA ARG A 169 13.81 3.35 4.41
C ARG A 169 13.09 3.83 5.67
N SER A 170 12.87 2.95 6.64
CA SER A 170 12.16 3.33 7.87
C SER A 170 12.91 4.39 8.67
N ALA A 171 14.24 4.34 8.71
CA ALA A 171 15.04 5.32 9.43
C ALA A 171 15.10 6.67 8.68
N GLY A 172 15.26 6.65 7.36
CA GLY A 172 15.24 7.86 6.52
C GLY A 172 13.89 8.58 6.57
N ASP A 173 12.78 7.82 6.51
CA ASP A 173 11.42 8.39 6.62
C ASP A 173 11.19 9.03 8.00
N ALA A 174 11.74 8.46 9.07
CA ALA A 174 11.68 9.02 10.42
C ALA A 174 12.45 10.34 10.54
N ILE A 175 13.73 10.34 10.13
CA ILE A 175 14.60 11.53 10.21
C ILE A 175 14.02 12.68 9.39
N PHE A 176 13.64 12.40 8.14
CA PHE A 176 13.04 13.40 7.27
C PHE A 176 11.70 13.89 7.82
N GLY A 177 10.82 12.96 8.19
CA GLY A 177 9.47 13.27 8.66
C GLY A 177 9.47 14.13 9.91
N PHE A 178 10.20 13.73 10.96
CA PHE A 178 10.26 14.50 12.21
C PHE A 178 10.97 15.84 12.02
N SER A 179 12.12 15.86 11.34
CA SER A 179 12.89 17.10 11.18
C SER A 179 12.11 18.15 10.38
N MET A 180 11.52 17.75 9.26
CA MET A 180 10.76 18.67 8.42
C MET A 180 9.44 19.09 9.07
N SER A 181 8.71 18.17 9.71
CA SER A 181 7.47 18.53 10.42
C SER A 181 7.74 19.54 11.54
N ARG A 182 8.82 19.35 12.32
CA ARG A 182 9.22 20.31 13.36
C ARG A 182 9.62 21.66 12.77
N CYS A 183 10.45 21.67 11.73
CA CYS A 183 10.87 22.90 11.04
C CYS A 183 9.67 23.73 10.56
N TYR A 184 8.77 23.12 9.78
CA TYR A 184 7.61 23.81 9.22
C TYR A 184 6.61 24.24 10.30
N THR A 185 6.42 23.41 11.33
CA THR A 185 5.54 23.78 12.45
C THR A 185 6.08 24.97 13.23
N LEU A 186 7.38 25.00 13.54
CA LEU A 186 8.00 26.14 14.23
C LEU A 186 7.84 27.43 13.43
N LYS A 187 8.16 27.41 12.12
CA LYS A 187 7.98 28.56 11.24
C LYS A 187 6.52 28.99 11.07
N ALA A 188 5.57 28.07 11.16
CA ALA A 188 4.15 28.41 11.12
C ALA A 188 3.66 29.02 12.44
N ARG A 189 4.20 28.56 13.59
CA ARG A 189 3.91 29.14 14.91
C ARG A 189 4.39 30.59 15.00
N ASP A 190 5.55 30.90 14.42
CA ASP A 190 6.03 32.30 14.30
C ASP A 190 5.02 33.21 13.56
N LYS A 191 4.17 32.63 12.71
CA LYS A 191 3.09 33.31 11.97
C LYS A 191 1.71 33.17 12.62
N GLY A 192 1.63 32.69 13.86
CA GLY A 192 0.38 32.55 14.62
C GLY A 192 -0.38 31.23 14.43
N TYR A 193 0.17 30.25 13.70
CA TYR A 193 -0.48 28.94 13.55
C TYR A 193 -0.34 28.10 14.83
N LYS A 194 -1.46 27.62 15.39
CA LYS A 194 -1.50 26.87 16.65
C LYS A 194 -1.44 25.34 16.49
N GLY A 195 -1.41 24.83 15.26
CA GLY A 195 -1.40 23.40 14.96
C GLY A 195 -0.01 22.81 14.72
N THR A 196 0.02 21.58 14.21
CA THR A 196 1.22 20.91 13.69
C THR A 196 1.10 20.72 12.19
N ILE A 197 2.21 20.93 11.47
CA ILE A 197 2.30 20.71 10.03
C ILE A 197 3.07 19.41 9.81
N SER A 198 2.39 18.37 9.33
CA SER A 198 3.03 17.13 8.96
C SER A 198 3.72 17.26 7.60
N VAL A 199 5.01 16.96 7.57
CA VAL A 199 5.83 16.91 6.35
C VAL A 199 6.45 15.52 6.26
N GLY A 200 6.40 14.90 5.09
CA GLY A 200 6.96 13.57 4.90
C GLY A 200 7.24 13.26 3.44
N ARG A 201 8.22 12.37 3.22
CA ARG A 201 8.75 12.07 1.88
C ARG A 201 7.69 11.57 0.90
N VAL A 202 6.61 10.95 1.37
CA VAL A 202 5.51 10.46 0.51
C VAL A 202 4.27 11.36 0.59
N GLN A 203 3.81 11.71 1.79
CA GLN A 203 2.60 12.52 1.97
C GLN A 203 2.70 13.91 1.31
N THR A 204 3.86 14.56 1.39
CA THR A 204 4.03 15.94 0.92
C THR A 204 4.09 16.02 -0.60
N PRO A 205 4.83 15.15 -1.33
CA PRO A 205 4.74 15.11 -2.78
C PRO A 205 3.34 14.75 -3.30
N VAL A 206 2.63 13.83 -2.63
CA VAL A 206 1.25 13.48 -2.99
C VAL A 206 0.33 14.70 -2.87
N LEU A 207 0.39 15.41 -1.74
CA LEU A 207 -0.33 16.68 -1.58
C LEU A 207 0.06 17.69 -2.66
N GLY A 208 1.35 17.80 -2.98
CA GLY A 208 1.85 18.67 -4.04
C GLY A 208 1.26 18.36 -5.42
N MET A 209 1.12 17.07 -5.78
CA MET A 209 0.47 16.67 -7.03
C MET A 209 -1.00 17.08 -7.08
N ILE A 210 -1.74 16.88 -5.97
CA ILE A 210 -3.15 17.28 -5.88
C ILE A 210 -3.29 18.80 -6.01
N VAL A 211 -2.49 19.57 -5.28
CA VAL A 211 -2.53 21.04 -5.30
C VAL A 211 -2.17 21.58 -6.68
N ARG A 212 -1.15 21.02 -7.36
CA ARG A 212 -0.79 21.40 -8.73
C ARG A 212 -1.96 21.16 -9.69
N ARG A 213 -2.54 19.94 -9.66
CA ARG A 213 -3.69 19.61 -10.51
C ARG A 213 -4.89 20.50 -10.25
N TRP A 214 -5.14 20.85 -8.99
CA TRP A 214 -6.20 21.80 -8.62
C TRP A 214 -5.93 23.21 -9.19
N ARG A 215 -4.69 23.71 -9.09
CA ARG A 215 -4.30 25.01 -9.68
C ARG A 215 -4.45 25.01 -11.20
N ASP A 216 -4.02 23.95 -11.87
CA ASP A 216 -4.19 23.79 -13.33
C ASP A 216 -5.67 23.84 -13.73
N ASN A 217 -6.55 23.27 -12.89
CA ASN A 217 -7.99 23.30 -13.12
C ASN A 217 -8.61 24.67 -12.84
N GLN A 218 -8.13 25.41 -11.84
CA GLN A 218 -8.58 26.79 -11.55
C GLN A 218 -8.12 27.77 -12.63
N ALA A 219 -6.91 27.57 -13.17
CA ALA A 219 -6.38 28.37 -14.26
C ALA A 219 -6.90 27.92 -15.64
N HIS A 220 -7.72 26.86 -15.71
CA HIS A 220 -8.28 26.39 -16.97
C HIS A 220 -9.36 27.35 -17.45
N SER A 221 -9.09 28.02 -18.58
CA SER A 221 -10.12 28.69 -19.36
C SER A 221 -10.71 27.75 -20.39
N GLU A 222 -12.03 27.77 -20.53
CA GLU A 222 -12.73 27.04 -21.57
C GLU A 222 -12.33 27.61 -22.94
N ALA A 223 -11.96 26.72 -23.86
CA ALA A 223 -11.67 27.07 -25.25
C ALA A 223 -12.65 26.33 -26.14
N PHE A 224 -13.42 27.09 -26.93
CA PHE A 224 -14.29 26.52 -27.94
C PHE A 224 -13.46 26.05 -29.13
N TYR A 225 -13.75 24.83 -29.59
CA TYR A 225 -13.21 24.30 -30.82
C TYR A 225 -14.33 23.60 -31.59
N TYR A 226 -14.16 23.54 -32.90
CA TYR A 226 -15.10 22.91 -33.80
C TYR A 226 -14.53 21.59 -34.32
N GLN A 227 -15.41 20.61 -34.53
CA GLN A 227 -15.06 19.35 -35.14
C GLN A 227 -15.96 19.12 -36.35
N LEU A 228 -15.34 18.85 -37.50
CA LEU A 228 -16.07 18.45 -38.69
C LEU A 228 -16.28 16.94 -38.66
N ALA A 229 -17.53 16.52 -38.78
CA ALA A 229 -17.93 15.13 -38.93
C ALA A 229 -18.74 15.00 -40.22
N GLY A 230 -18.41 13.99 -41.02
CA GLY A 230 -19.10 13.64 -42.25
C GLY A 230 -19.78 12.29 -42.13
N GLN A 231 -20.89 12.12 -42.86
CA GLN A 231 -21.56 10.83 -43.02
C GLN A 231 -21.37 10.38 -44.46
N PHE A 232 -20.86 9.17 -44.62
CA PHE A 232 -20.56 8.56 -45.91
C PHE A 232 -21.45 7.34 -46.07
N ILE A 233 -22.15 7.26 -47.20
CA ILE A 233 -23.01 6.11 -47.52
C ILE A 233 -22.24 5.20 -48.47
N SER A 234 -22.13 3.94 -48.11
CA SER A 234 -21.59 2.88 -48.96
C SER A 234 -22.61 1.75 -49.01
N GLY A 235 -23.46 1.74 -50.04
CA GLY A 235 -24.59 0.80 -50.13
C GLY A 235 -25.67 1.12 -49.09
N THR A 236 -25.96 0.15 -48.21
CA THR A 236 -26.89 0.33 -47.07
C THR A 236 -26.21 0.86 -45.81
N ASP A 237 -24.88 0.89 -45.77
CA ASP A 237 -24.13 1.24 -44.58
C ASP A 237 -23.86 2.74 -44.53
N VAL A 238 -24.09 3.34 -43.35
CA VAL A 238 -23.77 4.73 -43.05
C VAL A 238 -22.55 4.76 -42.14
N VAL A 239 -21.46 5.32 -42.64
CA VAL A 239 -20.19 5.47 -41.91
C VAL A 239 -20.03 6.92 -41.49
N CYS A 240 -19.94 7.17 -40.18
CA CYS A 240 -19.60 8.49 -39.64
C CYS A 240 -18.08 8.59 -39.50
N ALA A 241 -17.46 9.52 -40.22
CA ALA A 241 -16.03 9.82 -40.06
C ALA A 241 -15.84 11.24 -39.53
N ARG A 242 -14.77 11.41 -38.73
CA ARG A 242 -14.33 12.72 -38.25
C ARG A 242 -13.19 13.19 -39.14
N TRP A 243 -13.25 14.44 -39.53
CA TRP A 243 -12.17 15.04 -40.29
C TRP A 243 -10.89 15.12 -39.45
N GLN A 244 -9.79 14.68 -40.05
CA GLN A 244 -8.44 14.86 -39.51
C GLN A 244 -7.88 16.14 -40.13
N THR A 245 -7.43 17.06 -39.27
CA THR A 245 -7.03 18.40 -39.69
C THR A 245 -5.84 18.38 -40.66
N SER A 246 -5.90 19.20 -41.70
CA SER A 246 -4.83 19.41 -42.69
C SER A 246 -4.01 20.66 -42.34
N GLU A 247 -2.83 20.83 -42.97
CA GLU A 247 -1.89 21.94 -42.68
C GLU A 247 -2.45 23.34 -43.00
N TYR A 248 -3.49 23.44 -43.83
CA TYR A 248 -4.04 24.72 -44.30
C TYR A 248 -5.20 25.26 -43.45
N ALA A 249 -5.60 24.54 -42.41
CA ALA A 249 -6.74 24.91 -41.59
C ALA A 249 -6.33 25.79 -40.40
N PRO A 250 -7.16 26.77 -39.99
CA PRO A 250 -6.92 27.58 -38.80
C PRO A 250 -7.14 26.72 -37.55
N VAL A 251 -6.07 26.08 -37.10
CA VAL A 251 -6.07 25.17 -35.96
C VAL A 251 -5.27 25.74 -34.80
N ASP A 252 -5.61 25.32 -33.59
CA ASP A 252 -4.78 25.56 -32.42
C ASP A 252 -3.57 24.60 -32.37
N ASP A 253 -2.72 24.77 -31.35
CA ASP A 253 -1.53 23.93 -31.09
C ASP A 253 -1.87 22.44 -30.91
N LYS A 254 -3.15 22.10 -30.66
CA LYS A 254 -3.66 20.73 -30.52
C LYS A 254 -4.34 20.25 -31.80
N LYS A 255 -4.13 20.94 -32.93
CA LYS A 255 -4.70 20.66 -34.24
C LYS A 255 -6.23 20.64 -34.24
N ARG A 256 -6.88 21.49 -33.43
CA ARG A 256 -8.35 21.64 -33.37
C ARG A 256 -8.78 22.90 -34.10
N LEU A 257 -9.83 22.81 -34.91
CA LEU A 257 -10.35 23.95 -35.68
C LEU A 257 -10.92 25.02 -34.75
N THR A 258 -10.43 26.25 -34.85
CA THR A 258 -10.86 27.37 -34.00
C THR A 258 -11.86 28.30 -34.69
N ASP A 259 -11.85 28.35 -36.02
CA ASP A 259 -12.75 29.19 -36.81
C ASP A 259 -13.99 28.42 -37.33
N LYS A 260 -15.18 28.89 -36.92
CA LYS A 260 -16.46 28.37 -37.37
C LYS A 260 -16.75 28.71 -38.83
N ALA A 261 -16.32 29.89 -39.32
CA ALA A 261 -16.58 30.33 -40.68
C ALA A 261 -15.81 29.47 -41.69
N TRP A 262 -14.53 29.22 -41.41
CA TRP A 262 -13.71 28.28 -42.19
C TRP A 262 -14.36 26.89 -42.27
N GLY A 263 -14.79 26.33 -41.12
CA GLY A 263 -15.45 25.02 -41.10
C GLY A 263 -16.81 25.00 -41.82
N LYS A 264 -17.46 26.15 -42.02
CA LYS A 264 -18.69 26.27 -42.79
C LYS A 264 -18.44 26.40 -44.28
N ASP A 265 -17.40 27.12 -44.68
CA ASP A 265 -16.99 27.38 -46.06
C ASP A 265 -16.32 26.15 -46.69
N SER A 266 -15.52 25.42 -45.91
CA SER A 266 -14.94 24.13 -46.32
C SER A 266 -15.99 23.05 -46.61
N ARG A 267 -17.26 23.24 -46.21
CA ARG A 267 -18.39 22.38 -46.62
C ARG A 267 -18.73 22.54 -48.11
N GLY A 268 -18.25 23.59 -48.77
CA GLY A 268 -18.39 23.80 -50.22
C GLY A 268 -17.52 22.89 -51.09
N LEU A 269 -16.63 22.08 -50.49
CA LEU A 269 -15.76 21.14 -51.21
C LEU A 269 -16.19 19.66 -51.07
N TRP A 270 -17.31 19.36 -50.41
CA TRP A 270 -17.84 17.99 -50.27
C TRP A 270 -19.38 17.98 -50.38
N PRO A 271 -19.98 17.01 -51.11
CA PRO A 271 -21.40 17.04 -51.44
C PRO A 271 -22.30 16.90 -50.20
N GLU A 272 -23.19 17.88 -50.07
CA GLU A 272 -24.47 18.00 -49.35
C GLU A 272 -24.73 17.24 -48.03
N ASN A 273 -24.88 18.05 -46.97
CA ASN A 273 -25.92 18.01 -45.92
C ASN A 273 -26.32 16.65 -45.28
N ARG A 274 -26.09 16.48 -43.96
CA ARG A 274 -26.99 15.73 -43.04
C ARG A 274 -26.64 15.91 -41.54
N PRO A 275 -27.61 15.71 -40.62
CA PRO A 275 -27.54 16.16 -39.23
C PRO A 275 -26.75 15.23 -38.29
N ALA A 276 -26.19 15.81 -37.24
CA ALA A 276 -25.30 15.15 -36.27
C ALA A 276 -26.05 14.32 -35.21
N CYS A 277 -25.52 13.14 -34.86
CA CYS A 277 -25.89 12.48 -33.59
C CYS A 277 -24.73 11.65 -33.01
N SER A 278 -24.70 11.61 -31.67
CA SER A 278 -23.69 11.00 -30.81
C SER A 278 -23.86 9.49 -30.68
N ARG A 279 -22.77 8.73 -30.82
CA ARG A 279 -22.66 7.33 -30.33
C ARG A 279 -21.48 7.17 -29.37
N PRO A 280 -21.61 6.30 -28.35
CA PRO A 280 -20.60 6.08 -27.33
C PRO A 280 -19.39 5.29 -27.88
N PRO A 281 -18.20 5.42 -27.25
CA PRO A 281 -16.99 4.76 -27.71
C PRO A 281 -17.06 3.23 -27.54
N PRO A 282 -16.38 2.45 -28.40
CA PRO A 282 -16.37 1.00 -28.32
C PRO A 282 -15.62 0.52 -27.06
N THR A 283 -16.19 -0.49 -26.42
CA THR A 283 -15.59 -1.21 -25.29
C THR A 283 -14.54 -2.20 -25.80
N GLY A 284 -13.31 -2.09 -25.33
CA GLY A 284 -12.35 -3.18 -25.54
C GLY A 284 -10.94 -2.94 -25.03
N GLU A 285 -10.60 -3.55 -23.90
CA GLU A 285 -9.37 -4.33 -23.72
C GLU A 285 -9.48 -5.15 -22.42
N LYS A 286 -9.07 -6.42 -22.43
CA LYS A 286 -9.06 -7.24 -21.21
C LYS A 286 -8.01 -6.68 -20.23
N PRO A 287 -8.36 -6.48 -18.95
CA PRO A 287 -7.43 -5.97 -17.94
C PRO A 287 -6.13 -6.79 -17.84
N LEU A 288 -4.99 -6.11 -17.87
CA LEU A 288 -3.71 -6.67 -17.40
C LEU A 288 -3.80 -7.11 -15.93
N PRO A 289 -2.98 -8.09 -15.51
CA PRO A 289 -3.09 -8.71 -14.19
C PRO A 289 -3.00 -7.73 -13.01
N HIS A 290 -3.76 -8.08 -11.96
CA HIS A 290 -4.32 -7.21 -10.91
C HIS A 290 -3.35 -6.65 -9.84
N ARG A 291 -2.12 -6.21 -10.16
CA ARG A 291 -1.19 -5.73 -9.10
C ARG A 291 -1.56 -4.39 -8.46
N CYS A 292 -2.14 -3.45 -9.20
CA CYS A 292 -2.62 -2.16 -8.67
C CYS A 292 -4.10 -1.85 -8.98
N ARG A 293 -4.78 -2.70 -9.77
CA ARG A 293 -6.18 -2.44 -10.18
C ARG A 293 -7.20 -2.66 -9.07
N LEU A 294 -6.93 -3.49 -8.08
CA LEU A 294 -7.95 -3.86 -7.08
C LEU A 294 -8.49 -2.65 -6.31
N THR A 295 -7.61 -1.77 -5.84
CA THR A 295 -8.02 -0.56 -5.13
C THR A 295 -8.80 0.40 -6.04
N CYS A 296 -8.34 0.59 -7.27
CA CYS A 296 -8.97 1.51 -8.22
C CYS A 296 -10.32 0.98 -8.76
N CYS A 297 -10.42 -0.33 -8.99
CA CYS A 297 -11.66 -0.99 -9.40
C CYS A 297 -12.68 -1.02 -8.24
N ALA A 298 -12.25 -1.32 -7.02
CA ALA A 298 -13.15 -1.31 -5.86
C ALA A 298 -13.74 0.09 -5.59
N SER A 299 -12.93 1.15 -5.76
CA SER A 299 -13.39 2.53 -5.57
C SER A 299 -14.22 3.10 -6.73
N ARG A 300 -14.19 2.48 -7.93
CA ARG A 300 -15.06 2.88 -9.06
C ARG A 300 -16.46 2.25 -9.01
N CYS A 301 -16.68 1.31 -8.10
CA CYS A 301 -17.96 0.64 -7.90
C CYS A 301 -18.80 1.27 -6.78
N ILE A 302 -18.36 2.39 -6.22
CA ILE A 302 -19.09 3.24 -5.26
C ILE A 302 -19.36 4.57 -5.95
#